data_AF-A0A1Y2F6U9-F1
#
_entry.id   AF-A0A1Y2F6U9-F1
#
_cell.length_a   1.000
_cell.length_b   1.000
_cell.length_c   1.000
_cell.angle_alpha   90.00
_cell.angle_beta   90.00
_cell.angle_gamma   90.00
#
_symmetry.space_group_name_H-M   'P 1'
#
loop_
_entity.id
_entity.type
_entity.pdbx_description
1 polymer ?
#
loop_
_entity_poly.entity_id
_entity_poly.type
_entity_poly.pdbx_seq_one_letter_code
_entity_poly.pdbx_strand_id
1 'polypeptide(L)'
;MEVNDNTKKFYDELEGKCEPEILLEIAKKGIFLYEPLCKYDKIKNHKYVVLISILAEQYFMINNDVQYTELKNIILSNMEYTFTHETKVINLLIVNEFILNKILNEKNIKVINIFKTIYKEIFLCLYKYKFISTNVFNLFYEYNPDLYYSYEFDIFEFLYYDNKCLLPTKLNNIIERKNNNKDILHMLKDIVLDYCRDLNLLIFLSNFFYKNKI
;
A
#
# COMPACT_ATOMS: atom_id res chain seq x y z
N MET A 1 21.42 12.75 -17.99
CA MET A 1 22.31 13.79 -17.40
C MET A 1 21.51 14.77 -16.57
N GLU A 2 20.43 15.37 -17.11
CA GLU A 2 19.64 16.39 -16.39
C GLU A 2 19.03 15.97 -15.04
N VAL A 3 18.49 14.75 -14.91
CA VAL A 3 17.89 14.27 -13.64
C VAL A 3 18.95 14.14 -12.53
N ASN A 4 20.18 13.75 -12.85
CA ASN A 4 21.26 13.64 -11.87
C ASN A 4 21.70 15.02 -11.37
N ASP A 5 21.75 16.01 -12.26
CA ASP A 5 22.12 17.37 -11.90
C ASP A 5 21.02 18.04 -11.05
N ASN A 6 19.75 17.80 -11.37
CA ASN A 6 18.63 18.25 -10.54
C ASN A 6 18.60 17.57 -9.17
N THR A 7 18.86 16.25 -9.15
CA THR A 7 18.98 15.49 -7.90
C THR A 7 20.09 16.05 -7.02
N LYS A 8 21.26 16.34 -7.59
CA LYS A 8 22.35 16.97 -6.85
C LYS A 8 21.95 18.32 -6.27
N LYS A 9 21.35 19.21 -7.09
CA LYS A 9 20.86 20.52 -6.63
C LYS A 9 19.80 20.40 -5.52
N PHE A 10 18.93 19.40 -5.62
CA PHE A 10 17.92 19.13 -4.61
C PHE A 10 18.57 18.80 -3.27
N TYR A 11 19.55 17.90 -3.25
CA TYR A 11 20.27 17.54 -2.03
C TYR A 11 21.12 18.68 -1.48
N ASP A 12 21.79 19.45 -2.34
CA ASP A 12 22.53 20.66 -1.93
C ASP A 12 21.61 21.66 -1.20
N GLU A 13 20.38 21.87 -1.70
CA GLU A 13 19.38 22.73 -1.05
C GLU A 13 18.81 22.09 0.22
N LEU A 14 18.52 20.79 0.22
CA LEU A 14 17.94 20.04 1.35
C LEU A 14 18.89 20.04 2.56
N GLU A 15 20.19 19.83 2.31
CA GLU A 15 21.23 19.83 3.34
C GLU A 15 21.55 21.25 3.83
N GLY A 16 21.47 22.24 2.93
CA GLY A 16 21.69 23.65 3.19
C GLY A 16 20.52 24.34 3.91
N LYS A 17 19.96 25.36 3.26
CA LYS A 17 18.89 26.20 3.83
C LYS A 17 17.57 25.45 3.97
N CYS A 18 17.32 24.49 3.08
CA CYS A 18 16.12 23.67 3.03
C CYS A 18 14.85 24.53 2.82
N GLU A 19 14.91 25.47 1.87
CA GLU A 19 13.75 26.28 1.50
C GLU A 19 12.75 25.41 0.71
N PRO A 20 11.56 25.09 1.26
CA PRO A 20 10.66 24.10 0.67
C PRO A 20 10.15 24.47 -0.73
N GLU A 21 9.97 25.75 -1.02
CA GLU A 21 9.56 26.26 -2.33
C GLU A 21 10.62 25.96 -3.39
N ILE A 22 11.90 26.17 -3.06
CA ILE A 22 13.02 25.89 -3.98
C ILE A 22 13.10 24.38 -4.23
N LEU A 23 12.98 23.57 -3.17
CA LEU A 23 12.97 22.12 -3.27
C LEU A 23 11.85 21.61 -4.18
N LEU A 24 10.64 22.17 -4.08
CA LEU A 24 9.53 21.82 -4.96
C LEU A 24 9.82 22.21 -6.43
N GLU A 25 10.37 23.40 -6.68
CA GLU A 25 10.70 23.84 -8.04
C GLU A 25 11.81 23.00 -8.68
N ILE A 26 12.75 22.48 -7.89
CA ILE A 26 13.74 21.51 -8.38
C ILE A 26 13.07 20.16 -8.66
N ALA A 27 12.22 19.67 -7.75
CA ALA A 27 11.54 18.37 -7.89
C ALA A 27 10.65 18.31 -9.14
N LYS A 28 9.95 19.40 -9.49
CA LYS A 28 9.15 19.50 -10.73
C LYS A 28 9.96 19.29 -12.01
N LYS A 29 11.29 19.44 -11.97
CA LYS A 29 12.19 19.20 -13.11
C LYS A 29 12.67 17.74 -13.18
N GLY A 30 12.17 16.87 -12.31
CA GLY A 30 12.56 15.47 -12.20
C GLY A 30 13.80 15.29 -11.32
N ILE A 31 13.67 14.47 -10.28
CA ILE A 31 14.72 14.11 -9.33
C ILE A 31 14.57 12.64 -8.92
N PHE A 32 15.63 12.08 -8.34
CA PHE A 32 15.54 10.88 -7.52
C PHE A 32 15.70 11.22 -6.05
N LEU A 33 14.87 10.62 -5.20
CA LEU A 33 15.08 10.64 -3.76
C LEU A 33 15.67 9.30 -3.33
N TYR A 34 16.87 9.33 -2.75
CA TYR A 34 17.54 8.15 -2.21
C TYR A 34 16.81 7.58 -0.97
N GLU A 35 16.11 8.43 -0.22
CA GLU A 35 15.30 8.01 0.91
C GLU A 35 14.06 8.91 1.12
N PRO A 36 13.04 8.45 1.87
CA PRO A 36 11.86 9.24 2.19
C PRO A 36 12.16 10.56 2.91
N LEU A 37 11.51 11.65 2.47
CA LEU A 37 11.65 12.97 3.09
C LEU A 37 11.16 13.03 4.55
N CYS A 38 10.37 12.05 5.01
CA CYS A 38 9.95 11.95 6.40
C CYS A 38 11.12 11.75 7.39
N LYS A 39 12.30 11.36 6.90
CA LYS A 39 13.53 11.23 7.69
C LYS A 39 14.26 12.56 7.93
N TYR A 40 13.89 13.64 7.24
CA TYR A 40 14.57 14.93 7.32
C TYR A 40 13.79 15.91 8.19
N ASP A 41 14.26 16.15 9.41
CA ASP A 41 13.56 16.99 10.40
C ASP A 41 13.21 18.39 9.90
N LYS A 42 14.06 18.98 9.05
CA LYS A 42 13.86 20.33 8.48
C LYS A 42 12.60 20.44 7.62
N ILE A 43 12.18 19.36 6.95
CA ILE A 43 11.09 19.41 5.97
C ILE A 43 9.98 18.39 6.22
N LYS A 44 10.18 17.36 7.05
CA LYS A 44 9.25 16.21 7.21
C LYS A 44 7.78 16.57 7.51
N ASN A 45 7.53 17.76 8.05
CA ASN A 45 6.19 18.27 8.39
C ASN A 45 5.65 19.30 7.40
N HIS A 46 6.43 19.70 6.40
CA HIS A 46 6.01 20.66 5.39
C HIS A 46 5.03 20.04 4.40
N LYS A 47 4.08 20.82 3.88
CA LYS A 47 3.05 20.34 2.94
C LYS A 47 3.65 19.80 1.63
N TYR A 48 4.73 20.44 1.15
CA TYR A 48 5.36 20.07 -0.13
C TYR A 48 6.05 18.71 -0.11
N VAL A 49 6.30 18.12 1.06
CA VAL A 49 6.79 16.73 1.16
C VAL A 49 5.90 15.78 0.37
N VAL A 50 4.58 15.96 0.42
CA VAL A 50 3.63 15.08 -0.25
C VAL A 50 3.84 15.13 -1.76
N LEU A 51 3.78 16.32 -2.34
CA LEU A 51 3.90 16.50 -3.79
C LEU A 51 5.30 16.13 -4.30
N ILE A 52 6.36 16.53 -3.59
CA ILE A 52 7.75 16.17 -3.96
C ILE A 52 7.93 14.66 -3.98
N SER A 53 7.42 13.96 -2.97
CA SER A 53 7.56 12.49 -2.89
C SER A 53 6.79 11.79 -4.01
N ILE A 54 5.60 12.29 -4.37
CA ILE A 54 4.83 11.77 -5.50
C ILE A 54 5.56 12.00 -6.83
N LEU A 55 6.10 13.20 -7.05
CA LEU A 55 6.87 13.53 -8.27
C LEU A 55 8.13 12.67 -8.42
N ALA A 56 8.74 12.30 -7.29
CA ALA A 56 9.94 11.46 -7.25
C ALA A 56 9.64 9.96 -7.11
N GLU A 57 8.36 9.55 -7.15
CA GLU A 57 7.88 8.18 -6.92
C GLU A 57 8.45 7.51 -5.65
N GLN A 58 8.61 8.30 -4.57
CA GLN A 58 9.20 7.87 -3.31
C GLN A 58 8.15 7.74 -2.21
N TYR A 59 8.37 6.80 -1.28
CA TYR A 59 7.51 6.62 -0.13
C TYR A 59 7.46 7.89 0.75
N PHE A 60 6.29 8.19 1.32
CA PHE A 60 6.09 9.36 2.18
C PHE A 60 5.13 9.09 3.33
N MET A 61 5.13 9.99 4.31
CA MET A 61 4.30 9.89 5.52
C MET A 61 3.53 11.20 5.72
N ILE A 62 2.30 11.10 6.24
CA ILE A 62 1.47 12.25 6.62
C ILE A 62 1.55 12.42 8.13
N ASN A 63 2.07 13.55 8.58
CA ASN A 63 2.32 13.84 10.01
C ASN A 63 1.39 14.92 10.58
N ASN A 64 0.69 15.68 9.73
CA ASN A 64 -0.18 16.76 10.17
C ASN A 64 -1.33 17.06 9.20
N ASP A 65 -2.22 17.94 9.64
CA ASP A 65 -3.44 18.32 8.94
C ASP A 65 -3.19 18.97 7.58
N VAL A 66 -2.11 19.76 7.48
CA VAL A 66 -1.78 20.48 6.25
C VAL A 66 -1.36 19.48 5.17
N GLN A 67 -0.52 18.51 5.52
CA GLN A 67 -0.14 17.41 4.63
C GLN A 67 -1.33 16.53 4.24
N TYR A 68 -2.23 16.23 5.18
CA TYR A 68 -3.44 15.46 4.87
C TYR A 68 -4.36 16.21 3.89
N THR A 69 -4.50 17.52 4.07
CA THR A 69 -5.28 18.38 3.16
C THR A 69 -4.67 18.38 1.76
N GLU A 70 -3.34 18.46 1.66
CA GLU A 70 -2.63 18.38 0.38
C GLU A 70 -2.88 17.03 -0.32
N LEU A 71 -2.74 15.92 0.41
CA LEU A 71 -3.03 14.58 -0.11
C LEU A 71 -4.48 14.47 -0.58
N LYS A 72 -5.45 14.97 0.18
CA LYS A 72 -6.87 15.00 -0.22
C LYS A 72 -7.08 15.80 -1.49
N ASN A 73 -6.45 16.98 -1.60
CA ASN A 73 -6.57 17.80 -2.80
C ASN A 73 -6.04 17.06 -4.02
N ILE A 74 -4.89 16.39 -3.91
CA ILE A 74 -4.29 15.57 -4.97
C ILE A 74 -5.21 14.40 -5.37
N ILE A 75 -5.78 13.70 -4.38
CA ILE A 75 -6.73 12.61 -4.62
C ILE A 75 -7.97 13.13 -5.38
N LEU A 76 -8.50 14.28 -4.97
CA LEU A 76 -9.73 14.83 -5.55
C LEU A 76 -9.51 15.52 -6.89
N SER A 77 -8.33 16.10 -7.14
CA SER A 77 -7.99 16.82 -8.37
C SER A 77 -7.59 15.91 -9.53
N ASN A 78 -7.00 14.73 -9.26
CA ASN A 78 -6.58 13.78 -10.29
C ASN A 78 -7.74 12.99 -10.92
N MET A 79 -8.99 13.24 -10.54
CA MET A 79 -10.17 12.54 -11.06
C MET A 79 -10.49 12.78 -12.56
N GLU A 80 -9.77 13.68 -13.23
CA GLU A 80 -9.87 13.84 -14.70
C GLU A 80 -8.89 12.92 -15.48
N TYR A 81 -7.92 12.30 -14.80
CA TYR A 81 -6.90 11.44 -15.41
C TYR A 81 -6.90 10.05 -14.77
N THR A 82 -7.43 9.07 -15.51
CA THR A 82 -7.34 7.60 -15.34
C THR A 82 -6.93 7.03 -13.97
N PHE A 83 -7.79 6.17 -13.43
CA PHE A 83 -7.69 5.32 -12.22
C PHE A 83 -6.28 4.80 -11.83
N THR A 84 -5.34 4.67 -12.77
CA THR A 84 -3.97 4.18 -12.58
C THR A 84 -3.05 5.12 -11.80
N HIS A 85 -3.31 6.43 -11.75
CA HIS A 85 -2.47 7.38 -11.00
C HIS A 85 -2.82 7.45 -9.51
N GLU A 86 -4.11 7.36 -9.17
CA GLU A 86 -4.58 7.43 -7.78
C GLU A 86 -4.07 6.24 -6.96
N THR A 87 -4.09 5.03 -7.55
CA THR A 87 -3.56 3.83 -6.88
C THR A 87 -2.06 3.97 -6.59
N LYS A 88 -1.31 4.58 -7.52
CA LYS A 88 0.13 4.80 -7.35
C LYS A 88 0.46 5.75 -6.21
N VAL A 89 -0.28 6.87 -6.08
CA VAL A 89 -0.04 7.85 -5.00
C VAL A 89 -0.22 7.20 -3.63
N ILE A 90 -1.27 6.41 -3.47
CA ILE A 90 -1.58 5.79 -2.18
C ILE A 90 -0.67 4.60 -1.88
N ASN A 91 -0.21 3.87 -2.90
CA ASN A 91 0.80 2.81 -2.72
C ASN A 91 2.14 3.35 -2.18
N LEU A 92 2.42 4.65 -2.38
CA LEU A 92 3.61 5.32 -1.83
C LEU A 92 3.41 5.82 -0.39
N LEU A 93 2.19 5.81 0.15
CA LEU A 93 1.90 6.31 1.48
C LEU A 93 2.24 5.27 2.55
N ILE A 94 3.20 5.60 3.40
CA ILE A 94 3.53 4.89 4.63
C ILE A 94 2.46 5.21 5.68
N VAL A 95 1.76 4.16 6.12
CA VAL A 95 0.69 4.27 7.13
C VAL A 95 1.28 4.47 8.52
N ASN A 96 0.81 5.52 9.20
CA ASN A 96 1.11 5.82 10.60
C ASN A 96 -0.19 6.08 11.39
N GLU A 97 -0.09 6.29 12.70
CA GLU A 97 -1.25 6.56 13.56
C GLU A 97 -2.03 7.81 13.11
N PHE A 98 -1.33 8.86 12.67
CA PHE A 98 -1.96 10.12 12.27
C PHE A 98 -2.89 9.92 11.07
N ILE A 99 -2.40 9.30 9.98
CA ILE A 99 -3.19 9.10 8.78
C ILE A 99 -4.32 8.10 9.02
N LEU A 100 -4.11 7.08 9.85
CA LEU A 100 -5.17 6.18 10.28
C LEU A 100 -6.30 6.97 10.93
N ASN A 101 -5.99 7.77 11.96
CA ASN A 101 -6.99 8.59 12.64
C ASN A 101 -7.74 9.52 11.67
N LYS A 102 -7.07 10.05 10.64
CA LYS A 102 -7.73 10.85 9.61
C LYS A 102 -8.68 10.05 8.74
N ILE A 103 -8.26 8.89 8.25
CA ILE A 103 -9.08 8.02 7.41
C ILE A 103 -10.34 7.57 8.17
N LEU A 104 -10.20 7.22 9.46
CA LEU A 104 -11.33 6.76 10.29
C LEU A 104 -12.40 7.82 10.53
N ASN A 105 -12.00 9.08 10.55
CA ASN A 105 -12.90 10.21 10.74
C ASN A 105 -13.27 10.89 9.41
N GLU A 106 -12.87 10.32 8.26
CA GLU A 106 -13.16 10.88 6.96
C GLU A 106 -14.65 10.72 6.63
N LYS A 107 -15.24 11.77 6.07
CA LYS A 107 -16.66 11.79 5.66
C LYS A 107 -16.82 11.80 4.15
N ASN A 108 -15.77 12.16 3.41
CA ASN A 108 -15.79 12.15 1.97
C ASN A 108 -15.72 10.72 1.44
N ILE A 109 -16.85 10.22 0.93
CA ILE A 109 -17.00 8.85 0.40
C ILE A 109 -15.96 8.50 -0.67
N LYS A 110 -15.54 9.47 -1.49
CA LYS A 110 -14.55 9.24 -2.55
C LYS A 110 -13.18 8.94 -1.98
N VAL A 111 -12.75 9.75 -1.01
CA VAL A 111 -11.49 9.54 -0.29
C VAL A 111 -11.52 8.18 0.42
N ILE A 112 -12.61 7.88 1.13
CA ILE A 112 -12.80 6.59 1.81
C ILE A 112 -12.65 5.41 0.85
N ASN A 113 -13.27 5.46 -0.33
CA ASN A 113 -13.22 4.38 -1.29
C ASN A 113 -11.81 4.11 -1.82
N ILE A 114 -11.01 5.16 -2.05
CA ILE A 114 -9.62 5.01 -2.50
C ILE A 114 -8.78 4.30 -1.43
N PHE A 115 -8.93 4.71 -0.16
CA PHE A 115 -8.25 4.03 0.94
C PHE A 115 -8.73 2.57 1.11
N LYS A 116 -10.02 2.29 0.88
CA LYS A 116 -10.58 0.92 0.93
C LYS A 116 -9.97 -0.02 -0.09
N THR A 117 -9.77 0.44 -1.32
CA THR A 117 -9.28 -0.41 -2.42
C THR A 117 -7.82 -0.85 -2.22
N ILE A 118 -7.02 -0.06 -1.51
CA ILE A 118 -5.54 -0.22 -1.51
C ILE A 118 -5.02 -0.77 -0.19
N TYR A 119 -5.70 -0.51 0.92
CA TYR A 119 -5.23 -0.88 2.25
C TYR A 119 -5.88 -2.15 2.80
N LYS A 120 -6.53 -2.98 1.99
CA LYS A 120 -7.26 -4.15 2.49
C LYS A 120 -6.36 -5.08 3.31
N GLU A 121 -5.15 -5.35 2.81
CA GLU A 121 -4.12 -6.18 3.44
C GLU A 121 -3.49 -5.47 4.65
N ILE A 122 -3.25 -4.17 4.53
CA ILE A 122 -2.67 -3.38 5.62
C ILE A 122 -3.64 -3.27 6.79
N PHE A 123 -4.94 -3.08 6.55
CA PHE A 123 -5.96 -3.08 7.59
C PHE A 123 -6.09 -4.46 8.27
N LEU A 124 -5.93 -5.57 7.53
CA LEU A 124 -5.85 -6.91 8.12
C LEU A 124 -4.64 -7.03 9.07
N CYS A 125 -3.46 -6.57 8.65
CA CYS A 125 -2.27 -6.52 9.50
C CYS A 125 -2.49 -5.66 10.75
N LEU A 126 -2.96 -4.42 10.58
CA LEU A 126 -3.20 -3.49 11.68
C LEU A 126 -4.21 -4.04 12.68
N TYR A 127 -5.27 -4.70 12.20
CA TYR A 127 -6.26 -5.33 13.05
C TYR A 127 -5.67 -6.52 13.82
N LYS A 128 -4.96 -7.43 13.13
CA LYS A 128 -4.32 -8.60 13.75
C LYS A 128 -3.39 -8.20 14.90
N TYR A 129 -2.57 -7.17 14.68
CA TYR A 129 -1.62 -6.68 15.69
C TYR A 129 -2.24 -5.67 16.68
N LYS A 130 -3.57 -5.52 16.69
CA LYS A 130 -4.33 -4.67 17.62
C LYS A 130 -3.98 -3.17 17.55
N PHE A 131 -3.50 -2.70 16.41
CA PHE A 131 -3.32 -1.26 16.14
C PHE A 131 -4.64 -0.55 15.85
N ILE A 132 -5.67 -1.28 15.42
CA ILE A 132 -7.03 -0.76 15.18
C ILE A 132 -8.08 -1.65 15.84
N SER A 133 -9.25 -1.06 16.17
CA SER A 133 -10.36 -1.79 16.78
C SER A 133 -11.17 -2.59 15.75
N THR A 134 -11.99 -3.54 16.21
CA THR A 134 -12.91 -4.30 15.35
C THR A 134 -13.91 -3.40 14.62
N ASN A 135 -14.41 -2.36 15.28
CA ASN A 135 -15.31 -1.39 14.66
C ASN A 135 -14.65 -0.69 13.47
N VAL A 136 -13.39 -0.31 13.64
CA VAL A 136 -12.57 0.29 12.57
C VAL A 136 -12.34 -0.69 11.44
N PHE A 137 -11.94 -1.91 11.76
CA PHE A 137 -11.70 -2.97 10.78
C PHE A 137 -12.95 -3.23 9.91
N ASN A 138 -14.13 -3.32 10.55
CA ASN A 138 -15.39 -3.60 9.87
C ASN A 138 -15.77 -2.52 8.83
N LEU A 139 -15.38 -1.25 9.03
CA LEU A 139 -15.64 -0.18 8.05
C LEU A 139 -15.04 -0.45 6.67
N PHE A 140 -13.91 -1.17 6.61
CA PHE A 140 -13.19 -1.51 5.39
C PHE A 140 -13.53 -2.91 4.87
N TYR A 141 -14.09 -3.75 5.72
CA TYR A 141 -14.19 -5.19 5.49
C TYR A 141 -15.61 -5.70 5.17
N GLU A 142 -16.65 -4.96 5.55
CA GLU A 142 -18.06 -5.39 5.38
C GLU A 142 -18.53 -5.59 3.91
N TYR A 143 -17.77 -5.14 2.89
CA TYR A 143 -18.32 -5.04 1.54
C TYR A 143 -18.16 -6.26 0.61
N ASN A 144 -17.53 -7.38 1.01
CA ASN A 144 -17.66 -8.70 0.36
C ASN A 144 -16.70 -9.74 0.99
N PRO A 145 -17.13 -10.53 1.98
CA PRO A 145 -16.30 -11.59 2.57
C PRO A 145 -16.02 -12.75 1.62
N ASP A 146 -16.85 -12.97 0.59
CA ASP A 146 -16.80 -14.19 -0.23
C ASP A 146 -16.19 -14.05 -1.63
N LEU A 147 -15.87 -12.84 -2.10
CA LEU A 147 -15.50 -12.60 -3.52
C LEU A 147 -14.15 -11.92 -3.76
N TYR A 148 -13.51 -11.34 -2.74
CA TYR A 148 -12.29 -10.51 -2.92
C TYR A 148 -11.24 -10.75 -1.84
N TYR A 149 -11.14 -11.96 -1.31
CA TYR A 149 -10.16 -12.26 -0.28
C TYR A 149 -8.79 -12.46 -0.92
N SER A 150 -7.97 -11.41 -0.98
CA SER A 150 -6.58 -11.49 -1.47
C SER A 150 -5.80 -12.51 -0.62
N TYR A 151 -5.03 -13.37 -1.26
CA TYR A 151 -4.23 -14.44 -0.64
C TYR A 151 -2.88 -13.90 -0.13
N GLU A 152 -2.57 -12.65 -0.43
CA GLU A 152 -1.35 -11.94 -0.11
C GLU A 152 -1.12 -11.88 1.40
N PHE A 153 -2.17 -11.56 2.17
CA PHE A 153 -2.10 -11.59 3.63
C PHE A 153 -1.84 -13.00 4.15
N ASP A 154 -2.56 -14.01 3.62
CA ASP A 154 -2.42 -15.39 4.08
C ASP A 154 -1.04 -15.98 3.76
N ILE A 155 -0.47 -15.63 2.59
CA ILE A 155 0.88 -16.00 2.17
C ILE A 155 1.92 -15.31 3.05
N PHE A 156 1.76 -14.01 3.30
CA PHE A 156 2.66 -13.26 4.18
C PHE A 156 2.68 -13.87 5.59
N GLU A 157 1.51 -14.17 6.14
CA GLU A 157 1.34 -14.85 7.42
C GLU A 157 1.97 -16.24 7.45
N PHE A 158 1.82 -17.01 6.36
CA PHE A 158 2.40 -18.34 6.22
C PHE A 158 3.94 -18.31 6.15
N LEU A 159 4.50 -17.35 5.43
CA LEU A 159 5.94 -17.24 5.19
C LEU A 159 6.71 -16.67 6.38
N TYR A 160 6.16 -15.62 7.01
CA TYR A 160 6.91 -14.79 7.95
C TYR A 160 6.44 -14.89 9.41
N TYR A 161 5.30 -15.54 9.68
CA TYR A 161 4.75 -15.65 11.03
C TYR A 161 4.32 -17.09 11.38
N ASP A 162 4.03 -17.33 12.67
CA ASP A 162 3.64 -18.65 13.17
C ASP A 162 2.20 -19.08 12.78
N ASN A 163 1.53 -18.33 11.91
CA ASN A 163 0.15 -18.61 11.51
C ASN A 163 0.07 -19.49 10.26
N LYS A 164 0.75 -20.64 10.31
CA LYS A 164 0.89 -21.56 9.18
C LYS A 164 -0.42 -22.23 8.74
N CYS A 165 -1.47 -22.14 9.55
CA CYS A 165 -2.76 -22.76 9.28
C CYS A 165 -3.70 -21.88 8.44
N LEU A 166 -3.44 -20.58 8.35
CA LEU A 166 -4.35 -19.62 7.70
C LEU A 166 -4.49 -19.89 6.19
N LEU A 167 -3.36 -19.90 5.48
CA LEU A 167 -3.32 -20.20 4.04
C LEU A 167 -3.89 -21.59 3.70
N PRO A 168 -3.49 -22.71 4.36
CA PRO A 168 -4.10 -24.02 4.12
C PRO A 168 -5.61 -24.04 4.35
N THR A 169 -6.10 -23.41 5.42
CA THR A 169 -7.54 -23.38 5.73
C THR A 169 -8.31 -22.67 4.62
N LYS A 170 -7.80 -21.54 4.14
CA LYS A 170 -8.41 -20.80 3.04
C LYS A 170 -8.42 -21.61 1.75
N LEU A 171 -7.29 -22.23 1.38
CA LEU A 171 -7.22 -23.06 0.19
C LEU A 171 -8.17 -24.26 0.27
N ASN A 172 -8.29 -24.93 1.43
CA ASN A 172 -9.26 -26.00 1.65
C ASN A 172 -10.71 -25.51 1.52
N ASN A 173 -11.06 -24.39 2.14
CA ASN A 173 -12.40 -23.81 2.01
C ASN A 173 -12.74 -23.49 0.55
N ILE A 174 -11.76 -23.06 -0.25
CA ILE A 174 -11.96 -22.78 -1.67
C ILE A 174 -12.22 -24.07 -2.45
N ILE A 175 -11.48 -25.14 -2.18
CA ILE A 175 -11.71 -26.48 -2.77
C ILE A 175 -13.09 -27.02 -2.39
N GLU A 176 -13.47 -26.92 -1.12
CA GLU A 176 -14.74 -27.44 -0.59
C GLU A 176 -15.96 -26.69 -1.15
N ARG A 177 -15.82 -25.40 -1.47
CA ARG A 177 -16.96 -24.54 -1.79
C ARG A 177 -17.57 -24.76 -3.18
N LYS A 178 -16.87 -25.17 -4.26
CA LYS A 178 -17.51 -25.18 -5.61
C LYS A 178 -17.00 -26.15 -6.69
N ASN A 179 -17.98 -26.61 -7.48
CA ASN A 179 -17.95 -27.48 -8.67
C ASN A 179 -17.35 -26.90 -9.98
N ASN A 180 -16.68 -25.73 -9.98
CA ASN A 180 -16.13 -25.12 -11.21
C ASN A 180 -14.62 -24.84 -11.07
N ASN A 181 -13.78 -25.75 -11.58
CA ASN A 181 -12.32 -25.76 -11.43
C ASN A 181 -11.58 -24.53 -12.00
N LYS A 182 -12.20 -23.73 -12.89
CA LYS A 182 -11.48 -22.75 -13.71
C LYS A 182 -10.99 -21.52 -12.91
N ASP A 183 -11.79 -21.01 -11.98
CA ASP A 183 -11.44 -19.81 -11.20
C ASP A 183 -10.40 -20.13 -10.12
N ILE A 184 -10.46 -21.34 -9.55
CA ILE A 184 -9.47 -21.85 -8.58
C ILE A 184 -8.11 -21.99 -9.26
N LEU A 185 -8.06 -22.58 -10.46
CA LEU A 185 -6.82 -22.70 -11.21
C LEU A 185 -6.22 -21.35 -11.57
N HIS A 186 -7.05 -20.34 -11.86
CA HIS A 186 -6.56 -18.98 -12.10
C HIS A 186 -5.91 -18.40 -10.84
N MET A 187 -6.61 -18.44 -9.71
CA MET A 187 -6.07 -17.93 -8.44
C MET A 187 -4.81 -18.67 -8.00
N LEU A 188 -4.78 -20.00 -8.09
CA LEU A 188 -3.60 -20.80 -7.76
C LEU A 188 -2.43 -20.51 -8.69
N LYS A 189 -2.71 -20.29 -9.99
CA LYS A 189 -1.70 -19.86 -10.96
C LYS A 189 -1.11 -18.51 -10.56
N ASP A 190 -1.94 -17.54 -10.17
CA ASP A 190 -1.47 -16.22 -9.74
C ASP A 190 -0.57 -16.34 -8.50
N ILE A 191 -0.97 -17.15 -7.50
CA ILE A 191 -0.13 -17.45 -6.32
C ILE A 191 1.23 -18.03 -6.73
N VAL A 192 1.24 -18.98 -7.68
CA VAL A 192 2.48 -19.60 -8.15
C VAL A 192 3.36 -18.61 -8.89
N LEU A 193 2.80 -17.81 -9.80
CA LEU A 193 3.58 -16.87 -10.61
C LEU A 193 4.16 -15.74 -9.77
N ASP A 194 3.40 -15.23 -8.81
CA ASP A 194 3.76 -14.01 -8.09
C ASP A 194 4.55 -14.30 -6.81
N TYR A 195 4.33 -15.44 -6.15
CA TYR A 195 4.85 -15.69 -4.79
C TYR A 195 5.75 -16.93 -4.65
N CYS A 196 5.76 -17.89 -5.58
CA CYS A 196 6.60 -19.10 -5.47
C CYS A 196 8.09 -18.90 -5.80
N ARG A 197 8.59 -17.67 -5.70
CA ARG A 197 10.05 -17.44 -5.57
C ARG A 197 10.56 -17.88 -4.19
N ASP A 198 9.66 -17.99 -3.21
CA ASP A 198 9.97 -18.57 -1.91
C ASP A 198 9.86 -20.11 -1.92
N LEU A 199 10.94 -20.78 -1.51
CA LEU A 199 11.04 -22.24 -1.51
C LEU A 199 10.05 -22.92 -0.55
N ASN A 200 9.77 -22.31 0.60
CA ASN A 200 8.84 -22.89 1.58
C ASN A 200 7.41 -22.88 1.06
N LEU A 201 7.01 -21.77 0.41
CA LEU A 201 5.70 -21.68 -0.23
C LEU A 201 5.58 -22.67 -1.40
N LEU A 202 6.64 -22.81 -2.21
CA LEU A 202 6.66 -23.76 -3.32
C LEU A 202 6.50 -25.21 -2.86
N ILE A 203 7.24 -25.63 -1.82
CA ILE A 203 7.14 -26.97 -1.24
C ILE A 203 5.72 -27.21 -0.69
N PHE A 204 5.19 -26.22 0.04
CA PHE A 204 3.84 -26.30 0.59
C PHE A 204 2.77 -26.47 -0.49
N LEU A 205 2.79 -25.62 -1.52
CA LEU A 205 1.80 -25.68 -2.60
C LEU A 205 1.95 -26.95 -3.44
N SER A 206 3.18 -27.43 -3.67
CA SER A 206 3.41 -28.71 -4.36
C SER A 206 2.75 -29.88 -3.62
N ASN A 207 2.93 -29.94 -2.30
CA ASN A 207 2.28 -30.95 -1.45
C ASN A 207 0.77 -30.79 -1.43
N PHE A 208 0.28 -29.55 -1.40
CA PHE A 208 -1.14 -29.24 -1.40
C PHE A 208 -1.81 -29.67 -2.70
N PHE A 209 -1.21 -29.40 -3.86
CA PHE A 209 -1.71 -29.82 -5.17
C PHE A 209 -1.71 -31.34 -5.31
N TYR A 210 -0.61 -31.99 -4.91
CA TYR A 210 -0.52 -33.45 -4.92
C TYR A 210 -1.63 -34.11 -4.08
N LYS A 211 -1.86 -33.61 -2.87
CA LYS A 211 -2.89 -34.14 -1.96
C LYS A 211 -4.30 -34.00 -2.53
N ASN A 212 -4.59 -32.89 -3.20
CA ASN A 212 -5.93 -32.57 -3.69
C ASN A 212 -6.17 -32.95 -5.16
N LYS A 213 -5.18 -33.53 -5.84
CA LYS A 213 -5.25 -33.93 -7.27
C LYS A 213 -5.62 -32.76 -8.20
N ILE A 214 -5.03 -31.60 -7.92
CA ILE A 214 -5.12 -30.38 -8.75
C ILE A 214 -4.04 -30.42 -9.84
#